data_AF-A0A382EWX4-F1
#
_entry.id   AF-A0A382EWX4-F1
#
_cell.length_a   1.000
_cell.length_b   1.000
_cell.length_c   1.000
_cell.angle_alpha   90.00
_cell.angle_beta   90.00
_cell.angle_gamma   90.00
#
_symmetry.space_group_name_H-M   'P 1'
#
loop_
_entity.id
_entity.type
_entity.pdbx_description
1 polymer ?
#
loop_
_entity_poly.entity_id
_entity_poly.type
_entity_poly.pdbx_seq_one_letter_code
_entity_poly.pdbx_strand_id
1 'polypeptide(L)'
;MGDTCTRACAFCDVITGKPKALDPLEPLKISSAIHKLNLKHAVITSVDRDDLDDGGANHFYEVILETRKNNPNTTIEVLTPDFLRKGDSYKKVIEAKPDVFNHNIETVPGLYRKVRPGSRYFASIELLKNTKKINKNIFTKSGLMVGLGENKDEVLQVMDDLRFAEVDFLTIGQYLQPSVKHH
;
A
#
# COMPACT_ATOMS: atom_id res chain seq x y z
N MET A 1 9.87 -2.76 7.13
CA MET A 1 9.21 -3.51 8.23
C MET A 1 9.44 -5.03 8.12
N GLY A 2 10.61 -5.45 7.61
CA GLY A 2 10.91 -6.86 7.37
C GLY A 2 10.27 -7.45 6.10
N ASP A 3 10.42 -8.76 5.97
CA ASP A 3 10.08 -9.60 4.80
C ASP A 3 8.97 -10.62 5.09
N THR A 4 8.44 -10.62 6.31
CA THR A 4 7.43 -11.57 6.80
C THR A 4 6.14 -10.84 7.08
N CYS A 5 5.06 -11.22 6.40
CA CYS A 5 3.73 -10.62 6.46
C CYS A 5 2.81 -11.37 7.42
N THR A 6 1.97 -10.63 8.15
CA THR A 6 0.90 -11.22 9.00
C THR A 6 -0.28 -11.77 8.21
N ARG A 7 -0.34 -11.51 6.90
CA ARG A 7 -1.44 -11.93 6.01
C ARG A 7 -0.94 -12.79 4.86
N ALA A 8 -1.80 -13.71 4.42
CA ALA A 8 -1.57 -14.62 3.30
C ALA A 8 -2.44 -14.22 2.09
N CYS A 9 -2.08 -13.13 1.41
CA CYS A 9 -2.69 -12.81 0.12
C CYS A 9 -2.29 -13.87 -0.90
N ALA A 10 -3.26 -14.45 -1.59
CA ALA A 10 -3.06 -15.68 -2.33
C ALA A 10 -2.24 -15.49 -3.63
N PHE A 11 -2.03 -14.24 -4.06
CA PHE A 11 -1.21 -13.85 -5.21
C PHE A 11 0.22 -13.41 -4.83
N CYS A 12 0.50 -13.20 -3.54
CA CYS A 12 1.69 -12.48 -3.08
C CYS A 12 2.78 -13.46 -2.64
N ASP A 13 4.00 -13.27 -3.15
CA ASP A 13 5.15 -14.15 -2.87
C ASP A 13 5.91 -13.78 -1.57
N VAL A 14 5.39 -12.82 -0.80
CA VAL A 14 5.98 -12.45 0.50
C VAL A 14 5.71 -13.56 1.52
N ILE A 15 6.72 -13.89 2.32
CA ILE A 15 6.63 -14.92 3.36
C ILE A 15 5.51 -14.57 4.33
N THR A 16 4.55 -15.48 4.54
CA THR A 16 3.56 -15.33 5.60
C THR A 16 4.09 -15.91 6.91
N GLY A 17 3.95 -15.19 8.02
CA GLY A 17 4.35 -15.69 9.33
C GLY A 17 4.25 -14.64 10.43
N LYS A 18 4.94 -14.89 11.56
CA LYS A 18 5.09 -13.90 12.63
C LYS A 18 6.28 -12.99 12.33
N PRO A 19 6.08 -11.68 12.12
CA PRO A 19 7.17 -10.76 11.84
C PRO A 19 8.13 -10.62 13.03
N LYS A 20 9.35 -10.17 12.75
CA LYS A 20 10.29 -9.71 13.79
C LYS A 20 9.89 -8.32 14.29
N ALA A 21 10.48 -7.92 15.43
CA ALA A 21 10.38 -6.55 15.90
C ALA A 21 10.83 -5.56 14.82
N LEU A 22 10.24 -4.36 14.80
CA LEU A 22 10.69 -3.30 13.91
C LEU A 22 12.13 -2.91 14.25
N ASP A 23 12.93 -2.67 13.21
CA ASP A 23 14.26 -2.10 13.38
C ASP A 23 14.11 -0.58 13.53
N PRO A 24 14.47 0.01 14.70
CA PRO A 24 14.32 1.44 14.93
C PRO A 24 15.23 2.29 14.03
N LEU A 25 16.25 1.70 13.40
CA LEU A 25 17.14 2.38 12.46
C LEU A 25 16.69 2.21 11.00
N GLU A 26 15.63 1.47 10.72
CA GLU A 26 15.11 1.26 9.35
C GLU A 26 14.80 2.60 8.62
N PRO A 27 14.18 3.63 9.25
CA PRO A 27 13.97 4.94 8.61
C PRO A 27 15.26 5.60 8.13
N LEU A 28 16.29 5.61 8.98
CA LEU A 28 17.62 6.17 8.66
C LEU A 28 18.31 5.38 7.54
N LYS A 29 18.23 4.04 7.61
CA LYS A 29 18.84 3.16 6.60
C LYS A 29 18.21 3.35 5.22
N ILE A 30 16.88 3.43 5.15
CA ILE A 30 16.14 3.67 3.91
C ILE A 30 16.50 5.05 3.34
N SER A 31 16.42 6.09 4.17
CA SER A 31 16.76 7.46 3.77
C SER A 31 18.20 7.58 3.24
N SER A 32 19.16 6.93 3.90
CA SER A 32 20.55 6.86 3.46
C SER A 32 20.73 6.10 2.15
N ALA A 33 19.99 5.01 1.94
CA ALA A 33 20.04 4.25 0.70
C ALA A 33 19.50 5.06 -0.49
N ILE A 34 18.37 5.75 -0.31
CA ILE A 34 17.78 6.66 -1.30
C ILE A 34 18.80 7.75 -1.69
N HIS A 35 19.48 8.34 -0.70
CA HIS A 35 20.51 9.36 -0.93
C HIS A 35 21.69 8.83 -1.74
N LYS A 36 22.24 7.68 -1.34
CA LYS A 36 23.39 7.04 -2.00
C LYS A 36 23.09 6.66 -3.44
N LEU A 37 21.87 6.22 -3.74
CA LEU A 37 21.42 5.87 -5.08
C LEU A 37 20.99 7.10 -5.90
N ASN A 38 20.93 8.28 -5.29
CA ASN A 38 20.52 9.55 -5.91
C ASN A 38 19.16 9.43 -6.63
N LEU A 39 18.18 8.82 -5.96
CA LEU A 39 16.86 8.57 -6.55
C LEU A 39 16.05 9.86 -6.67
N LYS A 40 15.47 10.10 -7.85
CA LYS A 40 14.52 11.22 -8.07
C LYS A 40 13.12 10.90 -7.54
N HIS A 41 12.77 9.62 -7.49
CA HIS A 41 11.49 9.12 -7.03
C HIS A 41 11.72 7.82 -6.25
N ALA A 42 11.13 7.71 -5.07
CA ALA A 42 11.23 6.52 -4.22
C ALA A 42 9.82 6.01 -3.88
N VAL A 43 9.59 4.72 -4.11
CA VAL A 43 8.38 4.01 -3.66
C VAL A 43 8.71 3.26 -2.37
N ILE A 44 7.93 3.49 -1.33
CA ILE A 44 8.12 2.89 -0.01
C ILE A 44 6.90 2.04 0.31
N THR A 45 7.11 0.74 0.55
CA THR A 45 6.05 -0.22 0.83
C THR A 45 6.34 -1.03 2.09
N SER A 46 5.37 -1.78 2.57
CA SER A 46 5.54 -2.70 3.68
C SER A 46 4.73 -3.97 3.51
N VAL A 47 5.09 -4.97 4.31
CA VAL A 47 4.21 -6.08 4.66
C VAL A 47 3.07 -5.61 5.58
N ASP A 48 1.99 -6.37 5.70
CA ASP A 48 0.98 -6.14 6.73
C ASP A 48 1.53 -6.49 8.12
N ARG A 49 1.36 -5.57 9.07
CA ARG A 49 1.80 -5.68 10.47
C ARG A 49 0.63 -5.66 11.43
N ASP A 50 -0.30 -6.61 11.28
CA ASP A 50 -1.47 -6.74 12.16
C ASP A 50 -1.09 -6.96 13.65
N ASP A 51 0.15 -7.37 13.92
CA ASP A 51 0.76 -7.51 15.25
C ASP A 51 1.06 -6.18 15.95
N LEU A 52 1.10 -5.07 15.23
CA LEU A 52 1.30 -3.73 15.78
C LEU A 52 -0.03 -3.01 15.98
N ASP A 53 -0.17 -2.23 17.07
CA ASP A 53 -1.41 -1.53 17.41
C ASP A 53 -1.85 -0.54 16.31
N ASP A 54 -0.90 0.04 15.58
CA ASP A 54 -1.15 1.01 14.50
C ASP A 54 -0.99 0.44 13.09
N GLY A 55 -0.76 -0.88 12.97
CA GLY A 55 -0.48 -1.53 11.69
C GLY A 55 0.81 -1.07 11.01
N GLY A 56 1.72 -0.40 11.72
CA GLY A 56 2.95 0.17 11.18
C GLY A 56 2.83 1.60 10.63
N ALA A 57 1.70 2.28 10.80
CA ALA A 57 1.50 3.62 10.26
C ALA A 57 2.52 4.66 10.76
N ASN A 58 2.91 4.61 12.03
CA ASN A 58 3.93 5.50 12.58
C ASN A 58 5.31 5.25 11.95
N HIS A 59 5.62 4.01 11.60
CA HIS A 59 6.91 3.70 10.97
C HIS A 59 6.96 4.21 9.53
N PHE A 60 5.85 4.16 8.76
CA PHE A 60 5.77 4.88 7.48
C PHE A 60 6.02 6.38 7.67
N TYR A 61 5.39 7.00 8.69
CA TYR A 61 5.57 8.41 9.00
C TYR A 61 7.05 8.76 9.26
N GLU A 62 7.73 7.98 10.09
CA GLU A 62 9.16 8.17 10.38
C GLU A 62 10.04 8.02 9.14
N VAL A 63 9.78 7.00 8.32
CA VAL A 63 10.52 6.77 7.06
C VAL A 63 10.35 7.95 6.11
N ILE A 64 9.14 8.48 5.94
CA ILE A 64 8.87 9.62 5.05
C ILE A 64 9.59 10.87 5.55
N LEU A 65 9.50 11.18 6.85
CA LEU A 65 10.15 12.37 7.42
C LEU A 65 11.67 12.30 7.30
N GLU A 66 12.27 11.17 7.65
CA GLU A 66 13.72 11.01 7.56
C GLU A 66 14.19 11.00 6.10
N THR A 67 13.39 10.46 5.18
CA THR A 67 13.67 10.51 3.74
C THR A 67 13.62 11.95 3.23
N ARG A 68 12.56 12.72 3.52
CA ARG A 68 12.46 14.13 3.09
C ARG A 68 13.60 14.98 3.64
N LYS A 69 14.02 14.75 4.89
CA LYS A 69 15.10 15.48 5.54
C LYS A 69 16.43 15.33 4.79
N ASN A 70 16.81 14.12 4.39
CA ASN A 70 18.09 13.86 3.74
C ASN A 70 18.00 13.93 2.20
N ASN A 71 16.79 13.95 1.64
CA ASN A 71 16.53 13.88 0.20
C ASN A 71 15.44 14.90 -0.22
N PRO A 72 15.68 16.22 -0.06
CA PRO A 72 14.64 17.24 -0.25
C PRO A 72 14.08 17.33 -1.68
N ASN A 73 14.81 16.80 -2.67
CA ASN A 73 14.42 16.81 -4.09
C ASN A 73 13.84 15.47 -4.56
N THR A 74 13.75 14.47 -3.69
CA THR A 74 13.19 13.15 -4.02
C THR A 74 11.70 13.16 -3.75
N THR A 75 10.92 12.78 -4.76
CA THR A 75 9.48 12.54 -4.58
C THR A 75 9.26 11.18 -3.92
N ILE A 76 8.27 11.09 -3.03
CA ILE A 76 7.99 9.91 -2.21
C ILE A 76 6.58 9.40 -2.51
N GLU A 77 6.49 8.21 -3.10
CA GLU A 77 5.26 7.42 -3.15
C GLU A 77 5.27 6.41 -2.00
N VAL A 78 4.15 6.27 -1.29
CA VAL A 78 3.94 5.16 -0.37
C VAL A 78 2.95 4.18 -0.95
N LEU A 79 3.24 2.88 -0.88
CA LEU A 79 2.28 1.81 -1.12
C LEU A 79 1.93 1.17 0.23
N THR A 80 0.75 1.49 0.76
CA THR A 80 0.39 1.12 2.13
C THR A 80 -0.44 -0.16 2.20
N PRO A 81 -0.41 -0.87 3.33
CA PRO A 81 -1.49 -1.80 3.69
C PRO A 81 -2.82 -1.03 3.86
N ASP A 82 -3.89 -1.78 4.14
CA ASP A 82 -5.24 -1.20 4.35
C ASP A 82 -5.47 -0.67 5.78
N PHE A 83 -4.54 -0.94 6.71
CA PHE A 83 -4.68 -0.64 8.14
C PHE A 83 -6.01 -1.15 8.74
N LEU A 84 -6.53 -2.27 8.21
CA LEU A 84 -7.83 -2.80 8.59
C LEU A 84 -7.89 -3.10 10.10
N ARG A 85 -8.94 -2.57 10.76
CA ARG A 85 -9.14 -2.65 12.22
C ARG A 85 -8.09 -1.91 13.06
N LYS A 86 -7.36 -0.96 12.47
CA LYS A 86 -6.42 -0.06 13.18
C LYS A 86 -6.97 1.36 13.32
N GLY A 87 -8.29 1.52 13.18
CA GLY A 87 -8.97 2.81 13.29
C GLY A 87 -8.39 3.85 12.33
N ASP A 88 -7.94 4.98 12.88
CA ASP A 88 -7.44 6.12 12.13
C ASP A 88 -5.91 6.12 11.94
N SER A 89 -5.22 5.01 12.17
CA SER A 89 -3.75 4.94 12.06
C SER A 89 -3.22 5.43 10.71
N TYR A 90 -3.94 5.17 9.60
CA TYR A 90 -3.55 5.66 8.27
C TYR A 90 -3.38 7.18 8.19
N LYS A 91 -4.05 7.96 9.07
CA LYS A 91 -3.90 9.42 9.13
C LYS A 91 -2.46 9.83 9.47
N LYS A 92 -1.69 9.01 10.18
CA LYS A 92 -0.26 9.26 10.42
C LYS A 92 0.53 9.29 9.12
N VAL A 93 0.25 8.39 8.19
CA VAL A 93 0.92 8.39 6.88
C VAL A 93 0.56 9.65 6.09
N ILE A 94 -0.70 10.07 6.14
CA ILE A 94 -1.18 11.31 5.49
C ILE A 94 -0.51 12.56 6.11
N GLU A 95 -0.32 12.58 7.44
CA GLU A 95 0.34 13.66 8.18
C GLU A 95 1.79 13.87 7.70
N ALA A 96 2.49 12.79 7.32
CA ALA A 96 3.83 12.87 6.72
C ALA A 96 3.85 13.44 5.29
N LYS A 97 2.67 13.67 4.70
CA LYS A 97 2.45 14.27 3.39
C LYS A 97 3.28 13.60 2.28
N PRO A 98 3.17 12.29 1.99
CA PRO A 98 3.81 11.70 0.80
C PRO A 98 3.31 12.41 -0.47
N ASP A 99 4.10 12.39 -1.55
CA ASP A 99 3.70 12.98 -2.83
C ASP A 99 2.60 12.13 -3.49
N VAL A 100 2.68 10.81 -3.35
CA VAL A 100 1.65 9.86 -3.78
C VAL A 100 1.31 8.89 -2.65
N PHE A 101 0.03 8.76 -2.32
CA PHE A 101 -0.52 7.74 -1.45
C PHE A 101 -1.15 6.64 -2.30
N ASN A 102 -0.47 5.51 -2.39
CA ASN A 102 -0.89 4.34 -3.14
C ASN A 102 -1.46 3.27 -2.20
N HIS A 103 -2.62 2.74 -2.54
CA HIS A 103 -3.16 1.52 -1.95
C HIS A 103 -3.83 0.71 -3.05
N ASN A 104 -3.29 -0.46 -3.35
CA ASN A 104 -3.82 -1.30 -4.41
C ASN A 104 -5.14 -1.97 -3.99
N ILE A 105 -6.10 -2.00 -4.90
CA ILE A 105 -7.33 -2.80 -4.78
C ILE A 105 -7.09 -4.25 -5.21
N GLU A 106 -6.15 -4.48 -6.13
CA GLU A 106 -5.65 -5.77 -6.62
C GLU A 106 -6.64 -6.59 -7.44
N THR A 107 -7.90 -6.70 -7.02
CA THR A 107 -8.92 -7.48 -7.75
C THR A 107 -10.34 -6.96 -7.51
N VAL A 108 -11.31 -7.53 -8.23
CA VAL A 108 -12.73 -7.17 -8.19
C VAL A 108 -13.42 -7.66 -6.91
N PRO A 109 -14.54 -7.04 -6.48
CA PRO A 109 -15.23 -7.38 -5.24
C PRO A 109 -15.56 -8.87 -5.06
N GLY A 110 -15.98 -9.54 -6.15
CA GLY A 110 -16.35 -10.96 -6.14
C GLY A 110 -15.19 -11.90 -5.79
N LEU A 111 -13.96 -11.54 -6.18
CA LEU A 111 -12.76 -12.34 -5.93
C LEU A 111 -12.02 -11.92 -4.66
N TYR A 112 -12.39 -10.79 -4.06
CA TYR A 112 -11.60 -10.13 -3.03
C TYR A 112 -11.29 -11.01 -1.82
N ARG A 113 -12.26 -11.77 -1.29
CA ARG A 113 -12.02 -12.65 -0.14
C ARG A 113 -11.18 -13.89 -0.49
N LYS A 114 -11.18 -14.29 -1.75
CA LYS A 114 -10.43 -15.44 -2.25
C LYS A 114 -8.95 -15.07 -2.48
N VAL A 115 -8.73 -13.90 -3.06
CA VAL A 115 -7.40 -13.37 -3.41
C VAL A 115 -6.74 -12.64 -2.22
N ARG A 116 -7.54 -11.93 -1.41
CA ARG A 116 -7.11 -11.10 -0.25
C ARG A 116 -7.95 -11.38 1.00
N PRO A 117 -7.84 -12.58 1.61
CA PRO A 117 -8.69 -12.98 2.74
C PRO A 117 -8.62 -12.01 3.94
N GLY A 118 -7.46 -11.38 4.15
CA GLY A 118 -7.22 -10.43 5.24
C GLY A 118 -7.72 -8.99 4.99
N SER A 119 -8.16 -8.65 3.78
CA SER A 119 -8.57 -7.29 3.41
C SER A 119 -10.07 -7.19 3.09
N ARG A 120 -10.61 -5.97 3.00
CA ARG A 120 -12.00 -5.73 2.56
C ARG A 120 -12.05 -4.66 1.47
N TYR A 121 -12.71 -4.97 0.35
CA TYR A 121 -12.79 -4.09 -0.82
C TYR A 121 -13.22 -2.67 -0.48
N PHE A 122 -14.36 -2.51 0.20
CA PHE A 122 -14.87 -1.19 0.57
C PHE A 122 -14.00 -0.46 1.59
N ALA A 123 -13.27 -1.17 2.46
CA ALA A 123 -12.32 -0.53 3.37
C ALA A 123 -11.13 0.06 2.59
N SER A 124 -10.65 -0.65 1.57
CA SER A 124 -9.59 -0.19 0.68
C SER A 124 -10.02 1.02 -0.18
N ILE A 125 -11.25 1.01 -0.69
CA ILE A 125 -11.82 2.18 -1.40
C ILE A 125 -11.99 3.37 -0.44
N GLU A 126 -12.50 3.12 0.77
CA GLU A 126 -12.69 4.16 1.77
C GLU A 126 -11.38 4.79 2.24
N LEU A 127 -10.30 4.00 2.37
CA LEU A 127 -8.97 4.50 2.69
C LEU A 127 -8.48 5.54 1.67
N LEU A 128 -8.59 5.23 0.38
CA LEU A 128 -8.20 6.14 -0.71
C LEU A 128 -9.08 7.41 -0.72
N LYS A 129 -10.39 7.22 -0.57
CA LYS A 129 -11.35 8.34 -0.48
C LYS A 129 -11.06 9.26 0.70
N ASN A 130 -10.78 8.70 1.88
CA ASN A 130 -10.49 9.46 3.08
C ASN A 130 -9.15 10.19 2.98
N THR A 131 -8.17 9.62 2.27
CA THR A 131 -6.90 10.31 1.98
C THR A 131 -7.14 11.61 1.22
N LYS A 132 -7.93 11.57 0.13
CA LYS A 132 -8.29 12.78 -0.65
C LYS A 132 -9.10 13.78 0.16
N LYS A 133 -10.02 13.32 1.01
CA LYS A 133 -10.79 14.20 1.90
C LYS A 133 -9.90 14.95 2.91
N ILE A 134 -8.91 14.28 3.48
CA ILE A 134 -8.04 14.85 4.51
C ILE A 134 -7.02 15.81 3.88
N ASN A 135 -6.40 15.41 2.76
CA ASN A 135 -5.42 16.24 2.07
C ASN A 135 -5.52 16.07 0.55
N LYS A 136 -6.19 17.03 -0.11
CA LYS A 136 -6.40 17.05 -1.56
C LYS A 136 -5.11 17.21 -2.38
N ASN A 137 -4.03 17.68 -1.77
CA ASN A 137 -2.75 17.90 -2.45
C ASN A 137 -1.92 16.62 -2.56
N ILE A 138 -2.30 15.55 -1.85
CA ILE A 138 -1.67 14.24 -2.01
C ILE A 138 -2.34 13.55 -3.19
N PHE A 139 -1.54 13.09 -4.16
CA PHE A 139 -2.07 12.25 -5.21
C PHE A 139 -2.41 10.86 -4.66
N THR A 140 -3.53 10.29 -5.07
CA THR A 140 -3.90 8.91 -4.73
C THR A 140 -3.72 7.99 -5.92
N LYS A 141 -3.28 6.77 -5.64
CA LYS A 141 -3.03 5.74 -6.66
C LYS A 141 -3.59 4.40 -6.21
N SER A 142 -4.01 3.60 -7.17
CA SER A 142 -4.34 2.20 -6.94
C SER A 142 -3.89 1.33 -8.12
N GLY A 143 -3.87 0.03 -7.87
CA GLY A 143 -3.50 -0.99 -8.83
C GLY A 143 -4.53 -2.11 -8.87
N LEU A 144 -4.69 -2.69 -10.05
CA LEU A 144 -5.51 -3.86 -10.33
C LEU A 144 -4.67 -4.88 -11.12
N MET A 145 -4.69 -6.13 -10.68
CA MET A 145 -4.17 -7.25 -11.47
C MET A 145 -5.31 -7.91 -12.23
N VAL A 146 -5.10 -8.15 -13.52
CA VAL A 146 -6.02 -8.90 -14.38
C VAL A 146 -5.50 -10.32 -14.64
N GLY A 147 -6.40 -11.25 -14.93
CA GLY A 147 -6.12 -12.67 -15.11
C GLY A 147 -6.29 -13.52 -13.84
N LEU A 148 -7.04 -13.02 -12.85
CA LEU A 148 -7.39 -13.76 -11.61
C LEU A 148 -8.76 -14.44 -11.70
N GLY A 149 -9.48 -14.24 -12.81
CA GLY A 149 -10.81 -14.80 -13.08
C GLY A 149 -11.93 -13.76 -13.13
N GLU A 150 -11.58 -12.48 -13.04
CA GLU A 150 -12.50 -11.36 -13.22
C GLU A 150 -12.98 -11.25 -14.67
N ASN A 151 -14.17 -10.70 -14.85
CA ASN A 151 -14.65 -10.30 -16.18
C ASN A 151 -14.48 -8.79 -16.41
N LYS A 152 -14.61 -8.38 -17.69
CA LYS A 152 -14.42 -6.98 -18.10
C LYS A 152 -15.37 -6.01 -17.39
N ASP A 153 -16.64 -6.38 -17.19
CA ASP A 153 -17.62 -5.49 -16.58
C ASP A 153 -17.32 -5.28 -15.09
N GLU A 154 -16.81 -6.31 -14.40
CA GLU A 154 -16.32 -6.18 -13.03
C GLU A 154 -15.10 -5.25 -12.94
N VAL A 155 -14.19 -5.30 -13.91
CA VAL A 155 -13.05 -4.36 -13.99
C VAL A 155 -13.54 -2.93 -14.18
N LEU A 156 -14.51 -2.71 -15.08
CA LEU A 156 -15.10 -1.38 -15.31
C LEU A 156 -15.78 -0.84 -14.05
N GLN A 157 -16.50 -1.69 -13.31
CA GLN A 157 -17.10 -1.29 -12.03
C GLN A 157 -16.03 -0.85 -11.02
N VAL A 158 -14.88 -1.53 -10.94
CA VAL A 158 -13.77 -1.08 -10.07
C VAL A 158 -13.23 0.27 -10.51
N MET A 159 -13.13 0.53 -11.82
CA MET A 159 -12.70 1.83 -12.34
C MET A 159 -13.68 2.95 -11.93
N ASP A 160 -14.98 2.70 -11.99
CA ASP A 160 -16.01 3.63 -11.52
C ASP A 160 -15.91 3.89 -10.01
N ASP A 161 -15.73 2.84 -9.21
CA ASP A 161 -15.57 2.95 -7.75
C ASP A 161 -14.33 3.78 -7.37
N LEU A 162 -13.19 3.54 -8.04
CA LEU A 162 -11.96 4.30 -7.85
C LEU A 162 -12.14 5.76 -8.27
N ARG A 163 -12.86 6.01 -9.36
CA ARG A 163 -13.14 7.38 -9.80
C ARG A 163 -14.04 8.12 -8.81
N PHE A 164 -15.05 7.45 -8.26
CA PHE A 164 -15.91 7.98 -7.21
C PHE A 164 -15.15 8.27 -5.89
N ALA A 165 -14.09 7.50 -5.61
CA ALA A 165 -13.16 7.76 -4.51
C ALA A 165 -12.11 8.85 -4.81
N GLU A 166 -12.22 9.52 -5.96
CA GLU A 166 -11.30 10.55 -6.44
C GLU A 166 -9.84 10.07 -6.61
N VAL A 167 -9.61 8.80 -6.96
CA VAL A 167 -8.25 8.25 -7.16
C VAL A 167 -7.57 8.83 -8.41
N ASP A 168 -6.37 9.40 -8.31
CA ASP A 168 -5.75 10.10 -9.45
C ASP A 168 -5.11 9.15 -10.47
N PHE A 169 -4.48 8.07 -10.01
CA PHE A 169 -3.75 7.14 -10.86
C PHE A 169 -4.25 5.70 -10.71
N LEU A 170 -4.36 4.99 -11.84
CA LEU A 170 -4.69 3.57 -11.88
C LEU A 170 -3.64 2.83 -12.72
N THR A 171 -3.09 1.76 -12.16
CA THR A 171 -2.27 0.80 -12.91
C THR A 171 -3.03 -0.51 -13.11
N ILE A 172 -3.04 -1.02 -14.33
CA ILE A 172 -3.62 -2.34 -14.66
C ILE A 172 -2.51 -3.21 -15.22
N GLY A 173 -2.24 -4.34 -14.58
CA GLY A 173 -1.17 -5.26 -14.95
C GLY A 173 -1.64 -6.71 -15.00
N GLN A 174 -0.96 -7.54 -15.79
CA GLN A 174 -1.22 -8.98 -15.84
C GLN A 174 -0.72 -9.66 -14.56
N TYR A 175 -1.56 -10.47 -13.93
CA TYR A 175 -1.14 -11.37 -12.86
C TYR A 175 -0.16 -12.42 -13.40
N LEU A 176 0.97 -12.55 -12.73
CA LEU A 176 1.98 -13.59 -12.97
C LEU A 176 2.07 -14.45 -11.72
N GLN A 177 1.69 -15.72 -11.83
CA GLN A 177 1.65 -16.64 -10.71
C GLN A 177 3.07 -16.89 -10.16
N PRO A 178 3.36 -16.56 -8.89
CA PRO A 178 4.70 -16.74 -8.34
C PRO A 178 5.14 -18.20 -8.22
N SER A 179 4.20 -19.10 -7.89
CA SER A 179 4.41 -20.55 -7.87
C SER A 179 3.09 -21.32 -7.94
N VAL A 180 3.15 -22.63 -8.15
CA VAL A 180 1.96 -23.51 -8.20
C VAL A 180 1.09 -23.51 -6.93
N LYS A 181 1.59 -22.94 -5.83
CA LYS A 181 0.85 -22.79 -4.56
C LYS A 181 0.06 -21.48 -4.47
N HIS A 182 0.25 -20.57 -5.41
CA HIS A 182 -0.45 -19.29 -5.47
C HIS A 182 -1.71 -19.38 -6.32
N HIS A 183 -2.68 -18.53 -5.99
CA HIS A 183 -4.06 -18.57 -6.45
C HIS A 183 -4.25 -18.10 -7.88
#